data_AF-A0A1I2PSJ6-F1
#
_entry.id   AF-A0A1I2PSJ6-F1
#
_cell.length_a   1.000
_cell.length_b   1.000
_cell.length_c   1.000
_cell.angle_alpha   90.00
_cell.angle_beta   90.00
_cell.angle_gamma   90.00
#
_symmetry.space_group_name_H-M   'P 1'
#
loop_
_entity.id
_entity.type
_entity.pdbx_description
1 polymer ?
#
loop_
_entity_poly.entity_id
_entity_poly.type
_entity_poly.pdbx_seq_one_letter_code
_entity_poly.pdbx_strand_id
1 'polypeptide(L)'
;MKINDMMAPSPVRLPAADLPDKITADTALKFPAEPAVWATLAEEHLASQDNSSEHLAQTYALARTGYHRGLDRLRGNGWKGWGPVPWSHEPNRGVLRAIAVLARAAQAIGETEEYDRCRQMLSDADPECVATLLDKPAARYPEDSPAISDTPSAADPGLE
;
A
#
# COMPACT_ATOMS: atom_id res chain seq x y z
N MET A 1 24.68 12.19 14.26
CA MET A 1 24.21 13.18 15.26
C MET A 1 22.70 13.03 15.33
N LYS A 2 22.13 12.51 16.43
CA LYS A 2 20.66 12.36 16.53
C LYS A 2 20.08 13.76 16.69
N ILE A 3 19.38 14.24 15.67
CA ILE A 3 18.52 15.41 15.80
C ILE A 3 17.39 14.97 16.73
N ASN A 4 17.52 15.31 18.02
CA ASN A 4 16.41 15.27 18.95
C ASN A 4 15.50 16.42 18.56
N ASP A 5 14.58 16.15 17.64
CA ASP A 5 13.53 17.10 17.32
C ASP A 5 12.55 17.12 18.49
N MET A 6 12.76 18.06 19.43
CA MET A 6 11.99 18.18 20.68
C MET A 6 10.50 18.51 20.44
N MET A 7 10.08 18.63 19.19
CA MET A 7 8.70 18.86 18.75
C MET A 7 8.09 17.69 17.98
N ALA A 8 8.84 16.63 17.67
CA ALA A 8 8.27 15.46 17.00
C ALA A 8 7.32 14.71 17.96
N PRO A 9 6.11 14.33 17.52
CA PRO A 9 5.19 13.57 18.33
C PRO A 9 5.80 12.22 18.69
N SER A 10 5.43 11.70 19.86
CA SER A 10 5.88 10.40 20.31
C SER A 10 5.60 9.30 19.27
N PRO A 11 6.53 8.35 19.04
CA PRO A 11 6.30 7.25 18.12
C PRO A 11 5.05 6.46 18.46
N VAL A 12 4.21 6.24 17.45
CA VAL A 12 2.98 5.44 17.61
C VAL A 12 3.33 3.97 17.45
N ARG A 13 2.88 3.16 18.42
CA ARG A 13 3.05 1.70 18.44
C ARG A 13 1.68 1.07 18.53
N LEU A 14 1.27 0.40 17.46
CA LEU A 14 -0.02 -0.25 17.40
C LEU A 14 -0.06 -1.50 18.31
N PRO A 15 -1.24 -1.85 18.86
CA PRO A 15 -1.44 -3.13 19.50
C PRO A 15 -1.42 -4.26 18.45
N ALA A 16 -0.85 -5.40 18.84
CA ALA A 16 -0.87 -6.60 18.03
C ALA A 16 -2.31 -7.10 17.83
N ALA A 17 -2.57 -7.71 16.68
CA ALA A 17 -3.81 -8.38 16.37
C ALA A 17 -3.58 -9.89 16.40
N ASP A 18 -4.57 -10.63 16.90
CA ASP A 18 -4.59 -12.10 16.83
C ASP A 18 -5.17 -12.51 15.47
N LEU A 19 -4.27 -12.68 14.50
CA LEU A 19 -4.61 -13.03 13.12
C LEU A 19 -4.25 -14.49 12.84
N PRO A 20 -5.01 -15.19 11.98
CA PRO A 20 -4.63 -16.52 11.55
C PRO A 20 -3.34 -16.49 10.71
N ASP A 21 -2.58 -17.59 10.74
CA ASP A 21 -1.33 -17.73 9.97
C ASP A 21 -1.53 -17.51 8.46
N LYS A 22 -2.67 -17.97 7.94
CA LYS A 22 -3.05 -17.79 6.53
C LYS A 22 -4.09 -16.70 6.38
N ILE A 23 -3.76 -15.70 5.58
CA ILE A 23 -4.67 -14.62 5.21
C ILE A 23 -5.43 -15.01 3.93
N THR A 24 -6.74 -14.78 3.92
CA THR A 24 -7.62 -14.98 2.76
C THR A 24 -8.63 -13.83 2.68
N ALA A 25 -9.45 -13.80 1.61
CA ALA A 25 -10.56 -12.87 1.52
C ALA A 25 -11.54 -12.98 2.71
N ASP A 26 -11.85 -14.21 3.17
CA ASP A 26 -12.68 -14.41 4.37
C ASP A 26 -12.04 -13.81 5.62
N THR A 27 -10.71 -13.84 5.75
CA THR A 27 -10.00 -13.16 6.83
C THR A 27 -10.22 -11.65 6.75
N ALA A 28 -10.19 -11.04 5.55
CA ALA A 28 -10.47 -9.62 5.40
C ALA A 28 -11.92 -9.26 5.79
N LEU A 29 -12.87 -10.13 5.50
CA LEU A 29 -14.27 -9.92 5.91
C LEU A 29 -14.49 -10.08 7.42
N LYS A 30 -13.72 -10.96 8.08
CA LYS A 30 -13.75 -11.14 9.53
C LYS A 30 -12.99 -10.06 10.30
N PHE A 31 -11.90 -9.56 9.71
CA PHE A 31 -11.01 -8.57 10.31
C PHE A 31 -10.87 -7.30 9.43
N PRO A 32 -11.98 -6.62 9.09
CA PRO A 32 -11.97 -5.54 8.10
C PRO A 32 -11.19 -4.30 8.54
N ALA A 33 -10.95 -4.15 9.85
CA ALA A 33 -10.18 -3.05 10.43
C ALA A 33 -8.66 -3.33 10.52
N GLU A 34 -8.21 -4.54 10.19
CA GLU A 34 -6.81 -4.94 10.34
C GLU A 34 -6.00 -4.64 9.06
N PRO A 35 -5.10 -3.63 9.07
CA PRO A 35 -4.37 -3.24 7.86
C PRO A 35 -3.43 -4.35 7.35
N ALA A 36 -2.89 -5.18 8.25
CA ALA A 36 -2.00 -6.29 7.88
C ALA A 36 -2.69 -7.33 6.98
N VAL A 37 -4.01 -7.51 7.16
CA VAL A 37 -4.80 -8.44 6.34
C VAL A 37 -4.89 -7.94 4.90
N TRP A 38 -5.27 -6.68 4.72
CA TRP A 38 -5.36 -6.03 3.41
C TRP A 38 -4.00 -5.90 2.73
N ALA A 39 -2.94 -5.56 3.49
CA ALA A 39 -1.58 -5.49 2.97
C ALA A 39 -1.11 -6.83 2.41
N THR A 40 -1.34 -7.93 3.13
CA THR A 40 -0.97 -9.27 2.66
C THR A 40 -1.72 -9.65 1.39
N LEU A 41 -3.04 -9.42 1.33
CA LEU A 41 -3.81 -9.71 0.12
C LEU A 41 -3.33 -8.86 -1.07
N ALA A 42 -3.08 -7.56 -0.86
CA ALA A 42 -2.59 -6.67 -1.91
C ALA A 42 -1.19 -7.09 -2.41
N GLU A 43 -0.29 -7.51 -1.51
CA GLU A 43 1.04 -7.97 -1.88
C GLU A 43 1.00 -9.28 -2.67
N GLU A 44 0.17 -10.24 -2.24
CA GLU A 44 -0.05 -11.50 -2.96
C GLU A 44 -0.63 -11.23 -4.36
N HIS A 45 -1.59 -10.31 -4.45
CA HIS A 45 -2.18 -9.90 -5.72
C HIS A 45 -1.14 -9.23 -6.63
N LEU A 46 -0.38 -8.27 -6.12
CA LEU A 46 0.68 -7.56 -6.86
C LEU A 46 1.80 -8.51 -7.32
N ALA A 47 2.09 -9.57 -6.56
CA ALA A 47 3.13 -10.54 -6.90
C ALA A 47 2.72 -11.57 -7.96
N SER A 48 1.44 -11.60 -8.35
CA SER A 48 0.97 -12.45 -9.43
C SER A 48 1.59 -12.03 -10.78
N GLN A 49 1.53 -12.91 -11.79
CA GLN A 49 1.97 -12.58 -13.16
C GLN A 49 0.85 -11.98 -14.02
N ASP A 50 -0.31 -11.70 -13.42
CA ASP A 50 -1.45 -11.07 -14.09
C ASP A 50 -1.26 -9.55 -14.10
N ASN A 51 -1.26 -8.96 -15.30
CA ASN A 51 -1.15 -7.51 -15.51
C ASN A 51 -2.39 -6.96 -16.23
N SER A 52 -3.51 -7.68 -16.18
CA SER A 52 -4.78 -7.17 -16.73
C SER A 52 -5.24 -5.93 -15.97
N SER A 53 -5.99 -5.06 -16.64
CA SER A 53 -6.52 -3.84 -16.02
C SER A 53 -7.42 -4.14 -14.82
N GLU A 54 -8.18 -5.24 -14.86
CA GLU A 54 -8.99 -5.71 -13.74
C GLU A 54 -8.11 -6.11 -12.54
N HIS A 55 -7.04 -6.87 -12.80
CA HIS A 55 -6.10 -7.28 -11.75
C HIS A 55 -5.39 -6.09 -11.10
N LEU A 56 -4.94 -5.11 -11.90
CA LEU A 56 -4.31 -3.89 -11.40
C LEU A 56 -5.29 -3.04 -10.58
N ALA A 57 -6.53 -2.88 -11.05
CA ALA A 57 -7.58 -2.17 -10.32
C ALA A 57 -7.90 -2.83 -8.96
N GLN A 58 -8.00 -4.16 -8.93
CA GLN A 58 -8.21 -4.92 -7.68
C GLN A 58 -7.01 -4.79 -6.72
N THR A 59 -5.78 -4.87 -7.24
CA THR A 59 -4.56 -4.66 -6.45
C THR A 59 -4.56 -3.29 -5.77
N TYR A 60 -4.85 -2.25 -6.55
CA TYR A 60 -4.93 -0.87 -6.06
C TYR A 60 -6.04 -0.73 -5.00
N ALA A 61 -7.21 -1.31 -5.23
CA ALA A 61 -8.33 -1.27 -4.28
C ALA A 61 -8.02 -1.95 -2.94
N LEU A 62 -7.38 -3.13 -2.97
CA LEU A 62 -6.91 -3.84 -1.78
C LEU A 62 -5.89 -3.00 -1.01
N ALA A 63 -4.89 -2.47 -1.72
CA ALA A 63 -3.83 -1.64 -1.16
C ALA A 63 -4.40 -0.36 -0.51
N ARG A 64 -5.27 0.35 -1.22
CA ARG A 64 -5.93 1.58 -0.77
C ARG A 64 -6.80 1.31 0.47
N THR A 65 -7.46 0.15 0.53
CA THR A 65 -8.21 -0.26 1.72
C THR A 65 -7.29 -0.45 2.92
N GLY A 66 -6.19 -1.19 2.77
CA GLY A 66 -5.21 -1.38 3.83
C GLY A 66 -4.58 -0.07 4.30
N TYR A 67 -4.27 0.82 3.36
CA TYR A 67 -3.77 2.17 3.63
C TYR A 67 -4.75 2.94 4.53
N HIS A 68 -6.03 3.06 4.13
CA HIS A 68 -7.02 3.82 4.91
C HIS A 68 -7.29 3.21 6.28
N ARG A 69 -7.46 1.88 6.35
CA ARG A 69 -7.64 1.17 7.64
C ARG A 69 -6.44 1.32 8.54
N GLY A 70 -5.24 1.35 7.97
CA GLY A 70 -4.01 1.61 8.69
C GLY A 70 -3.95 3.01 9.26
N LEU A 71 -4.29 4.03 8.47
CA LEU A 71 -4.34 5.42 8.95
C LEU A 71 -5.40 5.63 10.04
N ASP A 72 -6.57 5.01 9.89
CA ASP A 72 -7.62 5.03 10.92
C ASP A 72 -7.12 4.40 12.23
N ARG A 73 -6.45 3.26 12.14
CA ARG A 73 -5.88 2.58 13.31
C ARG A 73 -4.79 3.41 13.98
N LEU A 74 -3.91 4.06 13.20
CA LEU A 74 -2.90 4.98 13.72
C LEU A 74 -3.55 6.16 14.44
N ARG A 75 -4.57 6.80 13.83
CA ARG A 75 -5.30 7.92 14.45
C ARG A 75 -5.99 7.52 15.75
N GLY A 76 -6.61 6.34 15.77
CA GLY A 76 -7.20 5.76 16.97
C GLY A 76 -6.19 5.51 18.09
N ASN A 77 -4.90 5.39 17.76
CA ASN A 77 -3.80 5.22 18.71
C ASN A 77 -2.94 6.49 18.88
N GLY A 78 -3.50 7.66 18.58
CA GLY A 78 -2.90 8.95 18.89
C GLY A 78 -2.09 9.61 17.77
N TRP A 79 -1.95 8.98 16.61
CA TRP A 79 -1.27 9.58 15.46
C TRP A 79 -2.06 10.79 14.93
N LYS A 80 -1.37 11.90 14.67
CA LYS A 80 -2.00 13.17 14.26
C LYS A 80 -1.90 13.45 12.75
N GLY A 81 -1.62 12.41 11.96
CA GLY A 81 -1.41 12.52 10.52
C GLY A 81 0.05 12.76 10.11
N TRP A 82 0.97 12.82 11.08
CA TRP A 82 2.40 12.96 10.85
C TRP A 82 3.20 12.40 12.04
N GLY A 83 4.49 12.16 11.81
CA GLY A 83 5.44 11.70 12.81
C GLY A 83 5.64 10.19 12.85
N PRO A 84 6.53 9.73 13.75
CA PRO A 84 7.16 8.42 13.64
C PRO A 84 6.20 7.24 13.85
N VAL A 85 6.30 6.26 12.95
CA VAL A 85 5.63 4.96 13.02
C VAL A 85 6.70 3.88 12.78
N PRO A 86 7.38 3.40 13.83
CA PRO A 86 8.59 2.60 13.66
C PRO A 86 8.31 1.23 13.01
N TRP A 87 9.03 0.90 11.94
CA TRP A 87 9.04 -0.39 11.24
C TRP A 87 9.57 -1.53 12.11
N SER A 88 10.47 -1.20 13.04
CA SER A 88 10.97 -2.14 14.06
C SER A 88 9.87 -2.69 14.97
N HIS A 89 8.74 -1.99 15.10
CA HIS A 89 7.57 -2.47 15.85
C HIS A 89 6.68 -3.31 14.93
N GLU A 90 6.63 -4.62 15.17
CA GLU A 90 5.94 -5.57 14.28
C GLU A 90 4.48 -5.18 13.98
N PRO A 91 3.63 -4.79 14.96
CA PRO A 91 2.25 -4.40 14.68
C PRO A 91 2.08 -3.17 13.76
N ASN A 92 3.12 -2.34 13.59
CA ASN A 92 3.07 -1.22 12.65
C ASN A 92 3.29 -1.66 11.19
N ARG A 93 3.92 -2.82 10.98
CA ARG A 93 4.35 -3.27 9.64
C ARG A 93 3.18 -3.44 8.68
N GLY A 94 2.02 -3.84 9.16
CA GLY A 94 0.82 -3.94 8.32
C GLY A 94 0.43 -2.62 7.67
N VAL A 95 0.57 -1.50 8.38
CA VAL A 95 0.28 -0.16 7.83
C VAL A 95 1.34 0.25 6.81
N LEU A 96 2.62 0.09 7.16
CA LEU A 96 3.74 0.48 6.29
C LEU A 96 3.78 -0.37 5.01
N ARG A 97 3.49 -1.67 5.11
CA ARG A 97 3.30 -2.56 3.96
C ARG A 97 2.14 -2.10 3.07
N ALA A 98 1.00 -1.73 3.65
CA ALA A 98 -0.14 -1.24 2.88
C ALA A 98 0.16 0.06 2.11
N ILE A 99 0.90 1.00 2.71
CA ILE A 99 1.37 2.22 2.03
C ILE A 99 2.33 1.84 0.89
N ALA A 100 3.26 0.92 1.13
CA ALA A 100 4.24 0.51 0.13
C ALA A 100 3.62 -0.22 -1.07
N VAL A 101 2.70 -1.15 -0.83
CA VAL A 101 1.99 -1.85 -1.91
C VAL A 101 1.08 -0.90 -2.68
N LEU A 102 0.50 0.13 -2.04
CA LEU A 102 -0.22 1.20 -2.73
C LEU A 102 0.71 2.01 -3.62
N ALA A 103 1.90 2.39 -3.13
CA ALA A 103 2.90 3.09 -3.95
C ALA A 103 3.26 2.26 -5.20
N ARG A 104 3.53 0.97 -5.02
CA ARG A 104 3.88 0.07 -6.13
C ARG A 104 2.73 -0.15 -7.11
N ALA A 105 1.49 -0.26 -6.62
CA ALA A 105 0.30 -0.33 -7.47
C ALA A 105 0.09 0.97 -8.26
N ALA A 106 0.28 2.14 -7.63
CA ALA A 106 0.24 3.44 -8.29
C ALA A 106 1.30 3.56 -9.39
N GLN A 107 2.53 3.12 -9.12
CA GLN A 107 3.60 3.06 -10.11
C GLN A 107 3.23 2.15 -11.30
N ALA A 108 2.65 0.98 -11.05
CA ALA A 108 2.25 0.03 -12.08
C ALA A 108 1.17 0.58 -13.04
N ILE A 109 0.35 1.54 -12.59
CA ILE A 109 -0.68 2.20 -13.41
C ILE A 109 -0.26 3.58 -13.92
N GLY A 110 0.97 4.03 -13.65
CA GLY A 110 1.50 5.33 -14.07
C GLY A 110 1.09 6.53 -13.20
N GLU A 111 0.47 6.32 -12.04
CA GLU A 111 0.05 7.38 -11.12
C GLU A 111 1.24 7.86 -10.24
N THR A 112 2.11 8.70 -10.82
CA THR A 112 3.35 9.16 -10.18
C THR A 112 3.10 9.97 -8.92
N GLU A 113 2.06 10.82 -8.89
CA GLU A 113 1.75 11.65 -7.72
C GLU A 113 1.39 10.81 -6.48
N GLU A 114 0.63 9.73 -6.63
CA GLU A 114 0.30 8.84 -5.51
C GLU A 114 1.53 8.04 -5.04
N TYR A 115 2.38 7.60 -5.97
CA TYR A 115 3.67 6.97 -5.63
C TYR A 115 4.52 7.89 -4.77
N ASP A 116 4.74 9.14 -5.19
CA ASP A 116 5.57 10.11 -4.47
C ASP A 116 5.00 10.43 -3.08
N ARG A 117 3.67 10.62 -2.98
CA ARG A 117 3.01 10.84 -1.69
C ARG A 117 3.16 9.65 -0.74
N CYS A 118 2.99 8.42 -1.23
CA CYS A 118 3.17 7.22 -0.42
C CYS A 118 4.63 7.04 0.00
N ARG A 119 5.58 7.27 -0.92
CA ARG A 119 7.02 7.21 -0.65
C ARG A 119 7.43 8.22 0.43
N GLN A 120 6.95 9.46 0.32
CA GLN A 120 7.20 10.50 1.32
C GLN A 120 6.62 10.10 2.67
N MET A 121 5.40 9.57 2.71
CA MET A 121 4.77 9.11 3.94
C MET A 121 5.58 7.99 4.62
N LEU A 122 6.13 7.05 3.87
CA LEU A 122 7.02 6.02 4.41
C LEU A 122 8.31 6.63 4.96
N SER A 123 8.91 7.58 4.24
CA SER A 123 10.11 8.28 4.68
C SER A 123 9.89 9.05 5.98
N ASP A 124 8.74 9.71 6.13
CA ASP A 124 8.37 10.47 7.33
C ASP A 124 8.03 9.55 8.51
N ALA A 125 7.45 8.38 8.23
CA ALA A 125 7.09 7.39 9.23
C ALA A 125 8.32 6.65 9.79
N ASP A 126 9.14 6.10 8.89
CA ASP A 126 10.38 5.39 9.19
C ASP A 126 11.27 5.31 7.93
N PRO A 127 12.36 6.11 7.83
CA PRO A 127 13.26 6.09 6.68
C PRO A 127 13.86 4.72 6.36
N GLU A 128 14.07 3.86 7.36
CA GLU A 128 14.69 2.54 7.17
C GLU A 128 13.75 1.58 6.42
N CYS A 129 12.43 1.83 6.48
CA CYS A 129 11.45 0.98 5.83
C CYS A 129 11.36 1.22 4.32
N VAL A 130 11.73 2.41 3.83
CA VAL A 130 11.65 2.77 2.40
C VAL A 130 12.49 1.81 1.56
N ALA A 131 13.78 1.66 1.90
CA ALA A 131 14.67 0.74 1.18
C ALA A 131 14.23 -0.73 1.30
N THR A 132 13.63 -1.09 2.43
CA THR A 132 13.15 -2.45 2.66
C THR A 132 11.91 -2.78 1.83
N LEU A 133 10.99 -1.82 1.67
CA LEU A 133 9.65 -2.02 1.12
C LEU A 133 9.50 -1.60 -0.34
N LEU A 134 10.25 -0.59 -0.80
CA LEU A 134 10.16 -0.05 -2.15
C LEU A 134 11.39 -0.36 -3.02
N ASP A 135 12.60 -0.30 -2.46
CA ASP A 135 13.82 -0.45 -3.27
C ASP A 135 14.18 -1.92 -3.54
N LYS A 136 13.56 -2.87 -2.81
CA LYS A 136 13.62 -4.28 -3.21
C LYS A 136 12.72 -4.49 -4.42
N PRO A 137 13.26 -4.97 -5.56
CA PRO A 137 12.44 -5.21 -6.72
C PRO A 137 11.33 -6.22 -6.35
N ALA A 138 10.09 -5.85 -6.66
CA ALA A 138 9.07 -6.83 -6.99
C ALA A 138 9.70 -7.85 -7.94
N ALA A 139 9.42 -9.15 -7.81
CA ALA A 139 9.76 -10.09 -8.88
C ALA A 139 9.31 -9.46 -10.22
N ARG A 140 10.28 -9.18 -11.10
CA ARG A 140 10.23 -8.23 -12.23
C ARG A 140 8.84 -8.09 -12.87
N TYR A 141 8.34 -6.86 -12.95
CA TYR A 141 7.42 -6.49 -14.03
C TYR A 141 8.20 -6.54 -15.35
N PRO A 142 7.70 -7.21 -16.40
CA PRO A 142 8.32 -7.11 -17.71
C PRO A 142 8.24 -5.66 -18.18
N GLU A 143 9.36 -5.10 -18.66
CA GLU A 143 9.48 -3.69 -19.09
C GLU A 143 8.65 -3.33 -20.34
N ASP A 144 7.77 -4.22 -20.80
CA ASP A 144 7.02 -4.08 -22.06
C ASP A 144 5.50 -4.00 -21.84
N SER A 145 5.03 -3.58 -20.66
CA SER A 145 3.60 -3.27 -20.51
C SER A 145 3.23 -2.10 -21.42
N PRO A 146 2.35 -2.28 -22.43
CA PRO A 146 1.95 -1.18 -23.27
C PRO A 146 1.20 -0.17 -22.42
N ALA A 147 1.53 1.11 -22.59
CA ALA A 147 0.72 2.20 -22.06
C ALA A 147 -0.74 1.93 -22.40
N ILE A 148 -1.63 2.03 -21.42
CA ILE A 148 -3.07 1.89 -21.64
C ILE A 148 -3.43 2.90 -22.74
N SER A 149 -3.70 2.39 -23.93
CA SER A 149 -3.97 3.20 -25.12
C SER A 149 -5.30 3.91 -24.91
N ASP A 150 -5.24 5.23 -24.72
CA ASP A 150 -6.38 6.13 -24.84
C ASP A 150 -6.86 6.18 -26.29
N THR A 151 -7.57 5.14 -26.73
CA THR A 151 -8.37 5.20 -27.95
C THR A 151 -9.83 5.07 -27.56
N PRO A 152 -10.65 6.14 -27.68
CA PRO A 152 -12.08 6.00 -27.53
C PRO A 152 -12.60 5.09 -28.65
N SER A 153 -13.31 4.04 -28.25
CA SER A 153 -14.01 3.13 -29.17
C SER A 153 -14.95 3.94 -30.07
N ALA A 154 -14.62 4.01 -31.36
CA ALA A 154 -15.49 4.61 -32.34
C ALA A 154 -16.74 3.73 -32.49
N ALA A 155 -17.89 4.30 -32.15
CA ALA A 155 -19.18 3.71 -32.41
C ALA A 155 -19.32 3.39 -33.91
N ASP A 156 -19.74 2.16 -34.19
CA ASP A 156 -20.02 1.58 -35.49
C ASP A 156 -21.15 2.36 -36.20
N PRO A 157 -20.92 3.00 -37.37
CA PRO A 157 -21.97 3.64 -38.12
C PRO A 157 -22.52 2.66 -39.18
N GLY A 158 -23.67 2.06 -38.87
CA GLY A 158 -24.67 1.71 -39.87
C GLY A 158 -24.57 0.33 -40.51
N LEU A 159 -25.62 -0.46 -40.29
CA LEU A 159 -26.13 -1.43 -41.27
C LEU A 159 -27.48 -0.91 -41.77
N GLU A 160 -27.53 -0.60 -43.06
CA GLU A 160 -28.75 -0.63 -43.88
C GLU A 160 -29.25 -2.07 -44.07
#